data_AF-A0A0B5I9E3-F1
#
_entry.id   AF-A0A0B5I9E3-F1
#
_cell.length_a   1.000
_cell.length_b   1.000
_cell.length_c   1.000
_cell.angle_alpha   90.00
_cell.angle_beta   90.00
_cell.angle_gamma   90.00
#
_symmetry.space_group_name_H-M   'P 1'
#
loop_
_entity.id
_entity.type
_entity.pdbx_description
1 polymer ?
#
loop_
_entity_poly.entity_id
_entity_poly.type
_entity_poly.pdbx_seq_one_letter_code
_entity_poly.pdbx_strand_id
1 'polypeptide(L)'
;MTSLLDWGDGRHFDPTRDRPCCLCGRPTPLRSHAGEAVHKVCAEDWNATHPAEARRYTPPSKDRPQHDVGTWRFHNDGPTTDTRAPVLTPVTTDSPQPAVVDVDVEPGQRGLFAA
;
A
#
# COMPACT_ATOMS: atom_id res chain seq x y z
N MET A 1 -15.43 7.81 -5.31
CA MET A 1 -14.84 8.89 -6.13
C MET A 1 -13.43 8.46 -6.45
N THR A 2 -13.13 8.20 -7.73
CA THR A 2 -11.79 7.78 -8.17
C THR A 2 -10.89 9.00 -8.18
N SER A 3 -9.82 9.01 -7.38
CA SER A 3 -8.83 10.09 -7.42
C SER A 3 -8.08 10.06 -8.75
N LEU A 4 -7.75 11.23 -9.30
CA LEU A 4 -6.86 11.33 -10.46
C LEU A 4 -5.47 10.80 -10.11
N LEU A 5 -4.79 10.23 -11.12
CA LEU A 5 -3.45 9.71 -10.92
C LEU A 5 -2.43 10.86 -10.91
N ASP A 6 -1.57 10.95 -9.91
CA ASP A 6 -0.45 11.87 -9.85
C ASP A 6 0.86 11.14 -10.15
N TRP A 7 1.29 11.21 -11.41
CA TRP A 7 2.55 10.67 -11.93
C TRP A 7 3.45 11.81 -12.43
N GLY A 8 3.41 12.97 -11.75
CA GLY A 8 4.25 14.12 -12.08
C GLY A 8 5.74 13.93 -11.76
N ASP A 9 6.09 12.93 -10.96
CA ASP A 9 7.47 12.59 -10.64
C ASP A 9 8.20 12.03 -11.88
N GLY A 10 9.45 12.48 -12.08
CA GLY A 10 10.30 12.06 -13.19
C GLY A 10 10.54 10.55 -13.28
N ARG A 11 10.38 9.79 -12.19
CA ARG A 11 10.44 8.31 -12.20
C ARG A 11 9.42 7.65 -13.13
N HIS A 12 8.32 8.33 -13.40
CA HIS A 12 7.29 7.87 -14.32
C HIS A 12 7.60 8.24 -15.77
N PHE A 13 8.62 9.03 -16.04
CA PHE A 13 8.90 9.58 -17.37
C PHE A 13 10.24 9.07 -17.91
N ASP A 14 10.21 8.30 -19.00
CA ASP A 14 11.39 7.86 -19.75
C ASP A 14 11.46 8.64 -21.08
N PRO A 15 12.21 9.75 -21.15
CA PRO A 15 12.31 10.56 -22.37
C PRO A 15 13.09 9.89 -23.50
N THR A 16 13.81 8.81 -23.20
CA THR A 16 14.74 8.20 -24.16
C THR A 16 14.06 7.15 -25.03
N ARG A 17 12.96 6.57 -24.54
CA ARG A 17 12.30 5.43 -25.19
C ARG A 17 10.79 5.49 -25.01
N ASP A 18 10.09 5.87 -26.07
CA ASP A 18 8.67 5.61 -26.16
C ASP A 18 8.42 4.11 -26.28
N ARG A 19 7.40 3.64 -25.55
CA ARG A 19 6.91 2.25 -25.63
C ARG A 19 5.41 2.27 -25.92
N PRO A 20 4.86 1.24 -26.58
CA PRO A 20 3.43 1.17 -26.81
C PRO A 20 2.70 1.09 -25.46
N CYS A 21 1.71 1.95 -25.27
CA CYS A 21 0.82 1.92 -24.12
C CYS A 21 0.15 0.55 -24.01
N CYS A 22 0.21 -0.08 -22.84
CA CYS A 22 -0.32 -1.43 -22.61
C CYS A 22 -1.86 -1.50 -22.72
N LEU A 23 -2.55 -0.35 -22.77
CA LEU A 23 -4.00 -0.26 -22.92
C LEU A 23 -4.45 0.13 -24.33
N CYS A 24 -3.80 1.12 -24.96
CA CYS A 24 -4.24 1.64 -26.26
C CYS A 24 -3.23 1.42 -27.41
N GLY A 25 -2.05 0.87 -27.13
CA GLY A 25 -1.01 0.56 -28.11
C GLY A 25 -0.22 1.77 -28.64
N ARG A 26 -0.69 3.01 -28.43
CA ARG A 26 -0.01 4.22 -28.91
C ARG A 26 1.28 4.49 -28.11
N PRO A 27 2.31 5.09 -28.72
CA PRO A 27 3.56 5.37 -28.03
C PRO A 27 3.36 6.27 -26.80
N THR A 28 4.12 5.99 -25.75
CA THR A 28 4.15 6.81 -24.53
C THR A 28 5.53 6.79 -23.86
N PRO A 29 6.03 7.94 -23.39
CA PRO A 29 7.20 8.02 -22.52
C PRO A 29 6.85 7.68 -21.06
N LEU A 30 5.57 7.62 -20.73
CA LEU A 30 5.11 7.47 -19.36
C LEU A 30 5.13 5.99 -18.90
N ARG A 31 5.33 5.79 -17.61
CA ARG A 31 5.41 4.49 -16.93
C ARG A 31 4.48 4.48 -15.72
N SER A 32 3.77 3.39 -15.49
CA SER A 32 3.08 3.16 -14.22
C SER A 32 4.09 2.93 -13.08
N HIS A 33 3.61 2.86 -11.84
CA HIS A 33 4.45 2.48 -10.69
C HIS A 33 5.19 1.15 -10.90
N ALA A 34 4.56 0.19 -11.60
CA ALA A 34 5.15 -1.12 -11.93
C ALA A 34 6.07 -1.08 -13.17
N GLY A 35 6.27 0.09 -13.79
CA GLY A 35 7.07 0.24 -15.00
C GLY A 35 6.36 -0.10 -16.32
N GLU A 36 5.05 -0.38 -16.29
CA GLU A 36 4.27 -0.60 -17.51
C GLU A 36 4.17 0.70 -18.31
N ALA A 37 4.42 0.65 -19.62
CA ALA A 37 4.20 1.82 -20.48
C ALA A 37 2.70 2.08 -20.61
N VAL A 38 2.21 3.21 -20.14
CA VAL A 38 0.78 3.53 -20.15
C VAL A 38 0.56 5.04 -20.10
N HIS A 39 -0.39 5.55 -20.88
CA HIS A 39 -0.81 6.95 -20.72
C HIS A 39 -1.55 7.10 -19.40
N LYS A 40 -1.32 8.20 -18.68
CA LYS A 40 -2.03 8.52 -17.44
C LYS A 40 -3.56 8.42 -17.62
N VAL A 41 -4.09 9.01 -18.68
CA VAL A 41 -5.53 8.98 -18.97
C VAL A 41 -6.05 7.56 -19.22
N CYS A 42 -5.27 6.71 -19.91
CA CYS A 42 -5.65 5.31 -20.10
C CYS A 42 -5.68 4.55 -18.77
N ALA A 43 -4.72 4.81 -17.88
CA ALA A 43 -4.68 4.20 -16.56
C ALA A 43 -5.83 4.67 -15.64
N GLU A 44 -6.20 5.95 -15.71
CA GLU A 44 -7.35 6.52 -15.01
C GLU A 44 -8.68 5.92 -15.51
N ASP A 45 -8.84 5.79 -16.83
CA ASP A 45 -10.00 5.15 -17.45
C ASP A 45 -10.10 3.67 -17.06
N TRP A 46 -8.97 2.96 -17.04
CA TRP A 46 -8.93 1.58 -16.56
C TRP A 46 -9.38 1.47 -15.10
N ASN A 47 -8.89 2.35 -14.22
CA ASN A 47 -9.31 2.40 -12.82
C ASN A 47 -10.81 2.70 -12.66
N ALA A 48 -11.39 3.52 -13.53
CA ALA A 48 -12.83 3.85 -13.50
C ALA A 48 -13.70 2.69 -14.02
N THR A 49 -13.21 1.94 -15.00
CA THR A 49 -13.94 0.83 -15.64
C THR A 49 -13.78 -0.52 -14.91
N HIS A 50 -12.85 -0.63 -13.96
CA HIS A 50 -12.57 -1.84 -13.19
C HIS A 50 -12.83 -1.66 -11.68
N PRO A 51 -14.08 -1.40 -11.25
CA PRO A 51 -14.39 -1.15 -9.83
C PRO A 51 -14.25 -2.40 -8.94
N ALA A 52 -14.26 -3.60 -9.52
CA ALA A 52 -14.08 -4.86 -8.80
C ALA A 52 -12.62 -5.16 -8.45
N GLU A 53 -11.67 -4.43 -9.04
CA GLU A 53 -10.24 -4.64 -8.80
C GLU A 53 -9.83 -4.11 -7.43
N ALA A 54 -8.85 -4.79 -6.82
CA ALA A 54 -8.37 -4.44 -5.50
C ALA A 54 -7.80 -3.02 -5.49
N ARG A 55 -8.46 -2.15 -4.72
CA ARG A 55 -8.07 -0.76 -4.52
C ARG A 55 -6.95 -0.67 -3.49
N ARG A 56 -6.03 0.26 -3.72
CA ARG A 56 -4.95 0.62 -2.81
C ARG A 56 -5.32 1.94 -2.14
N TYR A 57 -5.14 2.00 -0.83
CA TYR A 57 -5.42 3.18 -0.03
C TYR A 57 -4.18 3.58 0.75
N THR A 58 -4.00 4.87 0.98
CA THR A 58 -3.03 5.35 1.95
C THR A 58 -3.53 5.11 3.37
N PRO A 59 -2.65 4.80 4.34
CA PRO A 59 -3.03 4.82 5.75
C PRO A 59 -3.38 6.25 6.18
N PRO A 60 -4.31 6.44 7.12
CA PRO A 60 -4.58 7.75 7.68
C PRO A 60 -3.35 8.29 8.43
N SER A 61 -3.13 9.60 8.35
CA SER A 61 -2.11 10.31 9.14
C SER A 61 -2.74 11.50 9.87
N LYS A 62 -2.00 12.12 10.80
CA LYS A 62 -2.48 13.21 11.66
C LYS A 62 -3.20 14.33 10.87
N ASP A 63 -2.70 14.64 9.68
CA ASP A 63 -3.18 15.77 8.86
C ASP A 63 -3.83 15.32 7.54
N ARG A 64 -3.92 14.00 7.28
CA ARG A 64 -4.49 13.48 6.03
C ARG A 64 -5.38 12.27 6.29
N PRO A 65 -6.67 12.30 5.87
CA PRO A 65 -7.48 11.11 5.90
C PRO A 65 -6.94 10.07 4.92
N GLN A 66 -7.28 8.81 5.17
CA GLN A 66 -7.12 7.74 4.20
C GLN A 66 -7.81 8.14 2.90
N HIS A 67 -7.10 7.97 1.78
CA HIS A 67 -7.66 8.20 0.46
C HIS A 67 -7.26 7.07 -0.49
N ASP A 68 -8.13 6.87 -1.48
CA ASP A 68 -7.89 5.97 -2.59
C ASP A 68 -6.74 6.49 -3.44
N VAL A 69 -5.80 5.63 -3.80
CA VAL A 69 -4.68 5.98 -4.69
C VAL A 69 -4.75 5.29 -6.04
N GLY A 70 -5.74 4.43 -6.29
CA GLY A 70 -5.79 3.63 -7.51
C GLY A 70 -5.92 2.14 -7.22
N THR A 71 -5.68 1.35 -8.25
CA THR A 71 -5.57 -0.11 -8.14
C THR A 71 -4.13 -0.52 -7.95
N TRP A 72 -3.88 -1.77 -7.56
CA TRP A 72 -2.54 -2.33 -7.53
C TRP A 72 -1.78 -2.17 -8.84
N ARG A 73 -2.48 -2.30 -9.98
CA ARG A 73 -1.88 -2.14 -11.30
C ARG A 73 -1.56 -0.68 -11.63
N PHE A 74 -2.51 0.22 -11.38
CA PHE A 74 -2.36 1.66 -11.63
C PHE A 74 -2.74 2.45 -10.38
N HIS A 75 -1.73 2.90 -9.64
CA HIS A 75 -1.89 3.75 -8.47
C HIS A 75 -0.92 4.93 -8.47
N ASN A 76 -1.23 5.92 -7.65
CA ASN A 76 -0.31 6.96 -7.25
C ASN A 76 0.81 6.36 -6.42
N ASP A 77 2.01 6.88 -6.62
CA ASP A 77 3.04 6.70 -5.61
C ASP A 77 2.44 7.13 -4.26
N GLY A 78 2.59 6.27 -3.25
CA GLY A 78 2.33 6.68 -1.88
C GLY A 78 3.11 7.96 -1.58
N PRO A 79 2.73 8.73 -0.53
CA PRO A 79 3.20 10.10 -0.34
C PRO A 79 4.67 10.21 -0.70
N THR A 80 4.97 11.10 -1.65
CA THR A 80 6.32 11.50 -2.07
C THR A 80 7.06 11.96 -0.83
N THR A 81 7.56 10.99 -0.07
CA THR A 81 8.35 11.23 1.11
C THR A 81 9.72 11.40 0.51
N ASP A 82 10.18 12.64 0.47
CA ASP A 82 11.59 12.95 0.43
C ASP A 82 12.33 11.90 1.27
N THR A 83 13.29 11.18 0.67
CA THR A 83 14.02 10.07 1.28
C THR A 83 14.86 10.50 2.50
N ARG A 84 14.77 11.76 2.94
CA ARG A 84 15.12 12.16 4.31
C ARG A 84 14.06 11.72 5.33
N ALA A 85 13.88 10.43 5.49
CA ALA A 85 13.42 9.91 6.77
C ALA A 85 14.54 10.12 7.80
N PRO A 86 14.32 10.80 8.95
CA PRO A 86 15.21 10.58 10.07
C PRO A 86 15.12 9.10 10.43
N VAL A 87 16.26 8.44 10.56
CA VAL A 87 16.35 7.09 11.14
C VAL A 87 15.55 7.12 12.43
N LEU A 88 14.40 6.44 12.45
CA LEU A 88 13.68 6.20 13.68
C LEU A 88 14.60 5.34 14.53
N THR A 89 15.16 5.94 15.57
CA THR A 89 15.87 5.21 16.61
C THR A 89 14.88 4.20 17.21
N PRO A 90 15.27 2.92 17.35
CA PRO A 90 14.39 1.95 18.00
C PRO A 90 14.11 2.42 19.43
N VAL A 91 12.84 2.61 19.76
CA VAL A 91 12.41 2.84 21.13
C VAL A 91 12.69 1.54 21.89
N THR A 92 13.68 1.56 22.79
CA THR A 92 13.84 0.48 23.76
C THR A 92 12.74 0.67 24.78
N THR A 93 11.67 -0.10 24.67
CA THR A 93 10.67 -0.20 25.73
C THR A 93 11.26 -1.10 26.82
N ASP A 94 12.04 -0.51 27.73
CA ASP A 94 12.25 -1.08 29.05
C ASP A 94 10.95 -0.84 29.84
N SER A 95 10.05 -1.81 29.76
CA SER A 95 8.88 -1.88 30.63
C SER A 95 9.03 -3.15 31.45
N PRO A 96 9.16 -3.08 32.79
CA PRO A 96 9.24 -4.27 33.61
C PRO A 96 7.90 -5.00 33.52
N GLN A 97 7.93 -6.21 32.98
CA GLN A 97 6.76 -7.09 32.99
C GLN A 97 6.44 -7.44 34.45
N PRO A 98 5.17 -7.37 34.88
CA PRO A 98 4.80 -7.89 36.20
C PRO A 98 5.07 -9.39 36.24
N ALA A 99 5.66 -9.85 37.35
CA ALA A 99 6.03 -11.24 37.55
C ALA A 99 4.81 -12.16 37.36
N VAL A 100 4.97 -13.15 36.47
CA VAL A 100 4.05 -14.26 36.37
C VAL A 100 4.08 -15.01 37.70
N VAL A 101 2.95 -15.02 38.41
CA VAL A 101 2.76 -15.92 39.55
C VAL A 101 2.26 -17.24 38.98
N ASP A 102 3.03 -18.31 39.20
CA ASP A 102 2.60 -19.68 38.92
C ASP A 102 1.38 -19.97 39.79
N VAL A 103 0.24 -20.20 39.14
CA VAL A 103 -0.96 -20.71 39.80
C VAL A 103 -0.82 -22.23 39.82
N ASP A 104 -0.53 -22.79 41.00
CA ASP A 104 -0.59 -24.23 41.24
C ASP A 104 -1.98 -24.76 40.86
N VAL A 105 -2.04 -25.56 39.79
CA VAL A 105 -3.23 -26.31 39.40
C VAL A 105 -3.24 -27.62 40.20
N GLU A 106 -4.14 -27.70 41.18
CA GLU A 106 -4.38 -28.90 41.98
C GLU A 106 -4.69 -30.13 41.09
N PRO A 107 -4.02 -31.28 41.31
CA PRO A 107 -4.22 -32.48 40.50
C PRO A 107 -5.45 -33.25 40.99
N GLY A 108 -6.66 -32.82 40.62
CA GLY A 108 -7.90 -33.47 41.06
C GLY A 108 -9.01 -33.62 40.03
N GLN A 109 -9.06 -32.80 38.98
CA GLN A 109 -10.27 -32.72 38.13
C GLN A 109 -10.09 -33.47 36.81
N ARG A 110 -9.88 -34.79 36.90
CA ARG A 110 -9.99 -35.71 35.77
C ARG A 110 -11.15 -36.67 35.99
N GLY A 111 -12.25 -36.42 35.26
CA GLY A 111 -13.31 -37.40 35.04
C GLY A 111 -14.68 -36.79 35.21
N LEU A 112 -15.38 -36.58 34.10
CA LEU A 112 -16.85 -36.65 33.96
C LEU A 112 -17.27 -36.25 32.54
N PHE A 113 -16.86 -37.04 31.54
CA PHE A 113 -17.56 -37.09 30.24
C PHE A 113 -17.52 -38.53 29.73
N ALA A 114 -18.38 -39.38 30.29
CA ALA A 114 -18.76 -40.66 29.69
C ALA A 114 -20.18 -41.01 30.15
N ALA A 115 -21.15 -40.74 29.28
CA ALA A 115 -22.35 -41.54 28.95
C ALA A 115 -23.33 -40.66 28.15
#